data_AF-A0A8D2L4R7-F1
#
_entry.id   AF-A0A8D2L4R7-F1
#
_cell.length_a   1.000
_cell.length_b   1.000
_cell.length_c   1.000
_cell.angle_alpha   90.00
_cell.angle_beta   90.00
_cell.angle_gamma   90.00
#
_symmetry.space_group_name_H-M   'P 1'
#
loop_
_entity.id
_entity.type
_entity.pdbx_description
1 polymer ?
#
loop_
_entity_poly.entity_id
_entity_poly.type
_entity_poly.pdbx_seq_one_letter_code
_entity_poly.pdbx_strand_id
1 'polypeptide(L)'
;MIPAFSGFRYRRPWYPSGEAGGTGSRRHCLAEVPLLSQWPIPGGGAGDDGSAPWQRRHGVPQGSILSPLLFNIYMEPLGEVIRRCGLRSHQYAEDTRLYLSFSTDPGEAVAVLNRCLAEVMGWMRANKLELNPDKTEVLLVGGLGFGVGDLDLVVNGVALPLRDRVRSLGVLLDAELSLEAQVTAVARSAFLQLRLIHQLHPYLEDDCLATVTHALGTSRLDFCNALYVGLPLKTVQILQLVQNRAARLLTGTGHCSHITPVLRQLHCLPIEVWAKFKVLVMTYKVLNGLGPGYLKESWRPYMPSCPEIGGGDPPPGTLHERY
;
A
#
# COMPACT_ATOMS: atom_id res chain seq x y z
N MET A 1 -17.40 2.52 -26.71
CA MET A 1 -17.90 3.88 -27.01
C MET A 1 -18.33 4.49 -25.67
N ILE A 2 -17.54 5.42 -25.11
CA ILE A 2 -17.85 6.11 -23.85
C ILE A 2 -17.55 7.60 -24.10
N PRO A 3 -18.46 8.54 -23.79
CA PRO A 3 -18.28 9.94 -24.10
C PRO A 3 -17.24 10.60 -23.19
N ALA A 4 -16.51 11.56 -23.76
CA ALA A 4 -15.56 12.41 -23.07
C ALA A 4 -16.27 13.30 -22.03
N PHE A 5 -15.80 13.25 -20.78
CA PHE A 5 -16.08 14.30 -19.80
C PHE A 5 -14.82 15.15 -19.60
N SER A 6 -14.88 16.35 -20.17
CA SER A 6 -13.95 17.44 -19.96
C SER A 6 -14.25 18.15 -18.63
N GLY A 7 -13.19 18.51 -17.91
CA GLY A 7 -13.20 19.65 -16.99
C GLY A 7 -13.10 19.32 -15.51
N PHE A 8 -11.89 19.09 -15.01
CA PHE A 8 -11.57 19.36 -13.61
C PHE A 8 -10.20 20.03 -13.50
N ARG A 9 -10.21 21.26 -12.98
CA ARG A 9 -9.00 22.04 -12.68
C ARG A 9 -8.28 21.41 -11.49
N TYR A 10 -6.98 21.21 -11.67
CA TYR A 10 -6.04 20.69 -10.70
C TYR A 10 -5.79 21.69 -9.56
N ARG A 11 -5.95 21.27 -8.28
CA ARG A 11 -5.34 21.95 -7.13
C ARG A 11 -4.83 20.97 -6.07
N ARG A 12 -3.49 21.01 -5.94
CA ARG A 12 -2.57 20.66 -4.84
C ARG A 12 -2.63 19.26 -4.19
N PRO A 13 -1.47 18.76 -3.68
CA PRO A 13 -1.36 17.44 -3.07
C PRO A 13 -2.24 17.30 -1.82
N TRP A 14 -2.72 16.08 -1.64
CA TRP A 14 -3.50 15.61 -0.52
C TRP A 14 -2.76 15.87 0.80
N TYR A 15 -3.25 16.81 1.61
CA TYR A 15 -2.97 16.87 3.04
C TYR A 15 -4.20 16.30 3.76
N PRO A 16 -4.05 15.36 4.70
CA PRO A 16 -5.18 14.92 5.52
C PRO A 16 -5.63 16.10 6.40
N SER A 17 -6.73 16.75 6.00
CA SER A 17 -7.32 17.87 6.72
C SER A 17 -8.27 17.38 7.81
N GLY A 18 -8.14 17.98 9.00
CA GLY A 18 -9.12 17.84 10.08
C GLY A 18 -8.60 18.12 11.49
N GLU A 19 -8.02 19.30 11.74
CA GLU A 19 -8.31 20.13 12.92
C GLU A 19 -7.69 21.52 12.71
N ALA A 20 -8.55 22.54 12.66
CA ALA A 20 -8.16 23.93 12.51
C ALA A 20 -7.59 24.44 13.85
N GLY A 21 -6.38 25.00 13.81
CA GLY A 21 -5.76 25.71 14.94
C GLY A 21 -4.37 25.16 15.28
N GLY A 22 -3.33 25.80 14.76
CA GLY A 22 -1.93 25.54 15.10
C GLY A 22 -1.08 25.22 13.87
N THR A 23 -0.23 26.16 13.48
CA THR A 23 0.88 25.97 12.52
C THR A 23 1.98 25.11 13.16
N GLY A 24 1.64 23.92 13.65
CA GLY A 24 2.58 22.91 14.11
C GLY A 24 2.77 21.88 13.01
N SER A 25 4.01 21.66 12.57
CA SER A 25 4.34 20.54 11.68
C SER A 25 4.01 19.24 12.42
N ARG A 26 2.91 18.56 12.05
CA ARG A 26 2.53 17.27 12.64
C ARG A 26 3.41 16.17 12.05
N ARG A 27 3.97 15.32 12.90
CA ARG A 27 4.81 14.17 12.54
C ARG A 27 4.02 12.88 12.74
N HIS A 28 4.43 11.83 12.04
CA HIS A 28 3.83 10.50 12.12
C HIS A 28 4.92 9.46 12.37
N CYS A 29 4.74 8.61 13.37
CA CYS A 29 5.55 7.42 13.58
C CYS A 29 4.78 6.20 13.08
N LEU A 30 5.43 5.42 12.25
CA LEU A 30 5.00 4.08 11.85
C LEU A 30 5.98 3.08 12.48
N ALA A 31 5.48 2.22 13.36
CA ALA A 31 6.24 1.07 13.81
C ALA A 31 5.65 -0.19 13.17
N GLU A 32 6.48 -0.92 12.44
CA GLU A 32 6.14 -2.24 11.94
C GLU A 32 6.67 -3.28 12.92
N VAL A 33 5.73 -4.01 13.51
CA VAL A 33 5.91 -4.98 14.59
C VAL A 33 5.59 -6.37 14.02
N PRO A 34 6.51 -6.98 13.27
CA PRO A 34 6.34 -8.31 12.75
C PRO A 34 6.43 -9.31 13.90
N LEU A 35 5.40 -10.13 13.99
CA LEU A 35 5.32 -11.15 15.02
C LEU A 35 6.18 -12.32 14.57
N LEU A 36 6.92 -12.91 15.52
CA LEU A 36 7.41 -14.25 15.33
C LEU A 36 6.23 -15.18 15.60
N SER A 37 5.48 -15.53 14.55
CA SER A 37 4.59 -16.68 14.63
C SER A 37 5.43 -17.96 14.57
N GLN A 38 6.32 -18.17 15.54
CA GLN A 38 6.78 -19.52 15.83
C GLN A 38 5.62 -20.24 16.52
N TRP A 39 4.65 -20.67 15.73
CA TRP A 39 4.08 -21.96 16.06
C TRP A 39 5.23 -22.97 15.99
N PRO A 40 5.43 -23.85 16.97
CA PRO A 40 6.55 -24.77 16.92
C PRO A 40 6.41 -25.59 15.64
N ILE A 41 7.29 -25.30 14.68
CA ILE A 41 7.54 -26.14 13.53
C ILE A 41 8.89 -26.78 13.83
N PRO A 42 8.94 -27.99 14.42
CA PRO A 42 10.12 -28.81 14.23
C PRO A 42 10.16 -29.14 12.74
N GLY A 43 11.28 -28.84 12.09
CA GLY A 43 11.49 -29.15 10.69
C GLY A 43 11.20 -30.62 10.40
N GLY A 44 10.24 -30.86 9.51
CA GLY A 44 10.02 -32.16 8.89
C GLY A 44 10.07 -31.95 7.40
N GLY A 45 11.22 -32.28 6.79
CA GLY A 45 11.30 -32.45 5.35
C GLY A 45 10.30 -33.52 4.92
N ALA A 46 9.66 -33.29 3.78
CA ALA A 46 8.90 -34.34 3.11
C ALA A 46 9.88 -35.46 2.74
N GLY A 47 9.74 -36.61 3.43
CA GLY A 47 10.48 -37.84 3.18
C GLY A 47 9.50 -39.00 3.39
N ASP A 48 9.50 -39.91 2.41
CA ASP A 48 8.57 -41.01 2.20
C ASP A 48 8.28 -41.91 3.41
N ASP A 49 7.06 -42.45 3.39
CA ASP A 49 6.57 -43.73 3.91
C ASP A 49 7.28 -44.34 5.15
N GLY A 50 6.66 -44.16 6.32
CA GLY A 50 6.90 -45.06 7.47
C GLY A 50 6.88 -44.47 8.88
N SER A 51 6.64 -43.16 9.09
CA SER A 51 6.61 -42.59 10.44
C SER A 51 5.20 -42.56 11.04
N ALA A 52 5.08 -42.94 12.33
CA ALA A 52 3.83 -42.87 13.08
C ALA A 52 3.29 -41.43 13.10
N PRO A 53 1.96 -41.22 13.05
CA PRO A 53 1.38 -39.87 13.00
C PRO A 53 1.82 -39.06 14.21
N TRP A 54 2.60 -38.00 13.96
CA TRP A 54 3.07 -37.10 15.01
C TRP A 54 1.96 -36.14 15.41
N GLN A 55 1.53 -36.20 16.67
CA GLN A 55 0.45 -35.35 17.16
C GLN A 55 0.94 -33.92 17.37
N ARG A 56 0.48 -33.00 16.51
CA ARG A 56 0.71 -31.56 16.66
C ARG A 56 -0.15 -31.02 17.80
N ARG A 57 0.49 -30.64 18.92
CA ARG A 57 -0.19 -30.06 20.10
C ARG A 57 -0.52 -28.59 19.96
N HIS A 58 0.20 -27.88 19.09
CA HIS A 58 0.00 -26.45 18.86
C HIS A 58 0.17 -26.18 17.37
N GLY A 59 -0.76 -25.45 16.77
CA GLY A 59 -0.59 -24.88 15.43
C GLY A 59 -1.64 -25.26 14.45
N VAL A 60 -1.97 -24.29 13.62
CA VAL A 60 -2.82 -24.53 12.46
C VAL A 60 -1.93 -25.05 11.32
N PRO A 61 -2.35 -26.09 10.59
CA PRO A 61 -1.58 -26.61 9.46
C PRO A 61 -1.41 -25.54 8.37
N GLN A 62 -0.17 -25.25 8.00
CA GLN A 62 0.11 -24.37 6.86
C GLN A 62 -0.46 -25.01 5.58
N GLY A 63 -1.17 -24.23 4.78
CA GLY A 63 -1.87 -24.71 3.59
C GLY A 63 -3.31 -25.18 3.81
N SER A 64 -3.79 -25.26 5.05
CA SER A 64 -5.22 -25.48 5.31
C SER A 64 -6.04 -24.22 5.05
N ILE A 65 -7.23 -24.42 4.48
CA ILE A 65 -8.21 -23.38 4.14
C ILE A 65 -8.66 -22.61 5.40
N LEU A 66 -8.74 -23.27 6.55
CA LEU A 66 -9.22 -22.66 7.80
C LEU A 66 -8.14 -21.92 8.59
N SER A 67 -6.86 -22.19 8.31
CA SER A 67 -5.74 -21.62 9.07
C SER A 67 -5.74 -20.09 9.10
N PRO A 68 -5.97 -19.36 7.99
CA PRO A 68 -6.01 -17.90 8.01
C PRO A 68 -7.17 -17.33 8.85
N LEU A 69 -8.35 -17.97 8.80
CA LEU A 69 -9.51 -17.53 9.58
C LEU A 69 -9.26 -17.71 11.07
N LEU A 70 -8.78 -18.89 11.47
CA LEU A 70 -8.46 -19.20 12.86
C LEU A 70 -7.38 -18.26 13.40
N PHE A 71 -6.38 -17.94 12.58
CA PHE A 71 -5.34 -16.99 12.95
C PHE A 71 -5.92 -15.58 13.18
N ASN A 72 -6.80 -15.09 12.31
CA ASN A 72 -7.45 -13.78 12.49
C ASN A 72 -8.28 -13.71 13.78
N ILE A 73 -9.06 -14.76 14.09
CA ILE A 73 -9.85 -14.83 15.33
C ILE A 73 -8.92 -14.80 16.55
N TYR A 74 -7.82 -15.55 16.49
CA TYR A 74 -6.85 -15.60 17.58
C TYR A 74 -6.13 -14.26 17.81
N MET A 75 -5.88 -13.50 16.74
CA MET A 75 -5.20 -12.20 16.79
C MET A 75 -6.12 -11.01 17.11
N GLU A 76 -7.45 -11.17 16.99
CA GLU A 76 -8.43 -10.11 17.22
C GLU A 76 -8.22 -9.35 18.55
N PRO A 77 -7.99 -10.00 19.72
CA PRO A 77 -7.83 -9.29 20.98
C PRO A 77 -6.58 -8.39 21.04
N LEU A 78 -5.57 -8.63 20.20
CA LEU A 78 -4.38 -7.78 20.15
C LEU A 78 -4.72 -6.36 19.67
N GLY A 79 -5.64 -6.23 18.72
CA GLY A 79 -6.09 -4.92 18.24
C GLY A 79 -6.72 -4.09 19.35
N GLU A 80 -7.45 -4.73 20.27
CA GLU A 80 -8.05 -4.08 21.43
C GLU A 80 -7.00 -3.60 22.44
N VAL A 81 -5.94 -4.39 22.67
CA VAL A 81 -4.80 -3.99 23.52
C VAL A 81 -4.14 -2.71 22.98
N ILE A 82 -3.90 -2.66 21.68
CA ILE A 82 -3.29 -1.50 21.01
C ILE A 82 -4.21 -0.27 21.11
N ARG A 83 -5.51 -0.46 20.87
CA ARG A 83 -6.51 0.62 20.91
C ARG A 83 -6.62 1.26 22.29
N ARG A 84 -6.50 0.47 23.38
CA ARG A 84 -6.47 0.98 24.77
C ARG A 84 -5.30 1.89 25.06
N CYS A 85 -4.19 1.71 24.34
CA CYS A 85 -3.02 2.58 24.44
C CYS A 85 -3.18 3.90 23.68
N GLY A 86 -4.27 4.07 22.91
CA GLY A 86 -4.55 5.25 22.10
C GLY A 86 -3.91 5.22 20.71
N LEU A 87 -3.35 4.09 20.29
CA LEU A 87 -2.72 3.93 18.99
C LEU A 87 -3.71 3.38 17.96
N ARG A 88 -3.45 3.68 16.68
CA ARG A 88 -4.11 3.01 15.56
C ARG A 88 -3.25 1.83 15.10
N SER A 89 -3.88 0.79 14.58
CA SER A 89 -3.16 -0.35 14.03
C SER A 89 -3.79 -0.94 12.79
N HIS A 90 -2.96 -1.57 11.98
CA HIS A 90 -3.39 -2.47 10.91
C HIS A 90 -2.67 -3.80 11.07
N GLN A 91 -3.42 -4.89 10.92
CA GLN A 91 -2.90 -6.24 10.99
C GLN A 91 -3.11 -6.91 9.65
N TYR A 92 -2.08 -7.60 9.17
CA TYR A 92 -2.16 -8.45 7.98
C TYR A 92 -1.36 -9.70 8.25
N ALA A 93 -2.06 -10.81 8.46
CA ALA A 93 -1.44 -12.03 8.97
C ALA A 93 -0.54 -11.72 10.19
N GLU A 94 0.69 -12.20 10.20
CA GLU A 94 1.66 -11.99 11.28
C GLU A 94 2.22 -10.56 11.39
N ASP A 95 2.00 -9.70 10.40
CA ASP A 95 2.47 -8.31 10.45
C ASP A 95 1.48 -7.42 11.18
N THR A 96 1.90 -6.82 12.30
CA THR A 96 1.14 -5.78 13.00
C THR A 96 1.83 -4.43 12.83
N ARG A 97 1.11 -3.41 12.37
CA ARG A 97 1.62 -2.06 12.19
C ARG A 97 0.94 -1.13 13.19
N LEU A 98 1.73 -0.34 13.90
CA LEU A 98 1.29 0.67 14.85
C LEU A 98 1.51 2.06 14.26
N TYR A 99 0.51 2.92 14.37
CA TYR A 99 0.55 4.29 13.88
C TYR A 99 0.29 5.26 15.03
N LEU A 100 1.18 6.24 15.17
CA LEU A 100 1.04 7.33 16.11
C LEU A 100 1.34 8.66 15.41
N SER A 101 0.45 9.63 15.56
CA SER A 101 0.68 11.00 15.10
C SER A 101 0.96 11.87 16.30
N PHE A 102 2.00 12.69 16.24
CA PHE A 102 2.43 13.51 17.38
C PHE A 102 2.95 14.88 16.91
N SER A 103 3.11 15.80 17.85
CA SER A 103 3.68 17.13 17.60
C SER A 103 5.20 17.04 17.44
N THR A 104 5.91 18.17 17.46
CA THR A 104 7.37 18.16 17.39
C THR A 104 8.07 17.62 18.64
N ASP A 105 7.38 17.47 19.77
CA ASP A 105 7.96 16.89 20.99
C ASP A 105 7.73 15.36 21.00
N PRO A 106 8.80 14.54 20.94
CA PRO A 106 8.68 13.09 20.85
C PRO A 106 8.46 12.44 22.21
N GLY A 107 8.70 13.14 23.34
CA GLY A 107 8.78 12.52 24.65
C GLY A 107 7.52 11.75 25.03
N GLU A 108 6.35 12.39 24.86
CA GLU A 108 5.05 11.74 25.07
C GLU A 108 4.82 10.59 24.07
N ALA A 109 5.21 10.78 22.81
CA ALA A 109 5.02 9.78 21.77
C ALA A 109 5.81 8.50 22.05
N VAL A 110 7.08 8.64 22.46
CA VAL A 110 7.96 7.54 22.88
C VAL A 110 7.38 6.83 24.10
N ALA A 111 6.91 7.57 25.10
CA ALA A 111 6.31 6.98 26.30
C ALA A 111 5.04 6.17 25.95
N VAL A 112 4.18 6.70 25.10
CA VAL A 112 2.96 6.02 24.62
C VAL A 112 3.30 4.76 23.81
N LEU A 113 4.29 4.84 22.90
CA LEU A 113 4.74 3.70 22.11
C LEU A 113 5.38 2.61 22.98
N ASN A 114 6.31 2.95 23.87
CA ASN A 114 6.95 1.98 24.76
C ASN A 114 5.95 1.30 25.69
N ARG A 115 4.98 2.06 26.23
CA ARG A 115 3.87 1.48 27.01
C ARG A 115 3.05 0.51 26.17
N CYS A 116 2.69 0.89 24.94
CA CYS A 116 1.93 0.02 24.04
C CYS A 116 2.71 -1.25 23.69
N LEU A 117 4.01 -1.13 23.40
CA LEU A 117 4.87 -2.28 23.11
C LEU A 117 4.95 -3.22 24.32
N ALA A 118 5.04 -2.69 25.54
CA ALA A 118 5.02 -3.49 26.77
C ALA A 118 3.71 -4.29 26.94
N GLU A 119 2.56 -3.65 26.72
CA GLU A 119 1.24 -4.31 26.77
C GLU A 119 1.08 -5.38 25.68
N VAL A 120 1.50 -5.06 24.44
CA VAL A 120 1.51 -6.00 23.31
C VAL A 120 2.38 -7.22 23.65
N MET A 121 3.59 -7.01 24.17
CA MET A 121 4.47 -8.10 24.58
C MET A 121 3.87 -8.94 25.71
N GLY A 122 3.24 -8.31 26.70
CA GLY A 122 2.56 -8.99 27.80
C GLY A 122 1.44 -9.90 27.28
N TRP A 123 0.60 -9.36 26.40
CA TRP A 123 -0.46 -10.13 25.75
C TRP A 123 0.08 -11.27 24.89
N MET A 124 1.11 -11.02 24.06
CA MET A 124 1.71 -12.04 23.20
C MET A 124 2.26 -13.21 24.03
N ARG A 125 3.03 -12.92 25.09
CA ARG A 125 3.57 -13.96 25.99
C ARG A 125 2.47 -14.77 26.66
N ALA A 126 1.42 -14.11 27.13
CA ALA A 126 0.26 -14.79 27.73
C ALA A 126 -0.41 -15.74 26.74
N ASN A 127 -0.43 -15.37 25.45
CA ASN A 127 -1.04 -16.16 24.39
C ASN A 127 -0.10 -17.15 23.69
N LYS A 128 1.17 -17.27 24.12
CA LYS A 128 2.20 -18.14 23.50
C LYS A 128 2.69 -17.66 22.13
N LEU A 129 2.73 -16.35 21.93
CA LEU A 129 3.42 -15.69 20.81
C LEU A 129 4.69 -15.00 21.28
N GLU A 130 5.61 -14.81 20.35
CA GLU A 130 6.84 -14.07 20.56
C GLU A 130 6.98 -12.95 19.54
N LEU A 131 7.41 -11.78 20.02
CA LEU A 131 7.73 -10.67 19.15
C LEU A 131 9.17 -10.82 18.64
N ASN A 132 9.42 -10.58 17.36
CA ASN A 132 10.78 -10.59 16.81
C ASN A 132 11.37 -9.16 16.82
N PRO A 133 12.30 -8.83 17.74
CA PRO A 133 12.90 -7.50 17.80
C PRO A 133 13.74 -7.20 16.54
N ASP A 134 14.44 -8.20 15.99
CA ASP A 134 15.33 -8.03 14.83
C ASP A 134 14.58 -7.69 13.55
N LYS A 135 13.32 -8.16 13.43
CA LYS A 135 12.45 -7.83 12.31
C LYS A 135 11.63 -6.56 12.57
N THR A 136 11.52 -6.09 13.81
CA THR A 136 10.72 -4.91 14.16
C THR A 136 11.44 -3.65 13.70
N GLU A 137 10.78 -2.87 12.85
CA GLU A 137 11.34 -1.67 12.24
C GLU A 137 10.50 -0.44 12.58
N VAL A 138 11.16 0.70 12.74
CA VAL A 138 10.51 1.98 12.99
C VAL A 138 10.81 2.92 11.84
N LEU A 139 9.76 3.54 11.29
CA LEU A 139 9.81 4.59 10.29
C LEU A 139 9.21 5.86 10.88
N LEU A 140 10.04 6.90 11.01
CA LEU A 140 9.56 8.24 11.32
C LEU A 140 9.23 8.97 10.02
N VAL A 141 7.98 9.37 9.87
CA VAL A 141 7.45 10.10 8.72
C VAL A 141 7.21 11.56 9.09
N GLY A 142 7.82 12.47 8.34
CA GLY A 142 7.76 13.91 8.60
C GLY A 142 9.16 14.55 8.46
N GLY A 143 9.21 15.72 7.81
CA GLY A 143 10.43 16.27 7.21
C GLY A 143 11.70 16.34 8.09
N LEU A 144 12.83 16.37 7.37
CA LEU A 144 14.21 16.41 7.83
C LEU A 144 14.42 17.42 8.97
N GLY A 145 14.70 16.92 10.17
CA GLY A 145 15.01 17.76 11.32
C GLY A 145 14.96 17.05 12.66
N PHE A 146 14.74 15.73 12.67
CA PHE A 146 14.89 14.91 13.87
C PHE A 146 16.12 14.02 13.73
N GLY A 147 16.91 13.96 14.80
CA GLY A 147 18.05 13.07 14.87
C GLY A 147 17.60 11.65 15.22
N VAL A 148 18.40 10.67 14.82
CA VAL A 148 18.22 9.24 15.15
C VAL A 148 18.14 9.00 16.68
N GLY A 149 18.64 9.93 17.50
CA GLY A 149 18.64 9.83 18.97
C GLY A 149 17.38 10.31 19.69
N ASP A 150 16.34 10.75 18.97
CA ASP A 150 15.16 11.36 19.60
C ASP A 150 13.99 10.37 19.83
N LEU A 151 14.16 9.08 19.46
CA LEU A 151 13.15 8.02 19.60
C LEU A 151 13.77 6.76 20.24
N ASP A 152 13.91 6.77 21.57
CA ASP A 152 14.38 5.61 22.33
C ASP A 152 13.25 4.58 22.52
N LEU A 153 12.98 3.80 21.47
CA LEU A 153 12.01 2.71 21.50
C LEU A 153 12.69 1.40 21.84
N VAL A 154 12.17 0.69 22.85
CA VAL A 154 12.80 -0.53 23.39
C VAL A 154 11.81 -1.69 23.43
N VAL A 155 12.23 -2.83 22.90
CA VAL A 155 11.52 -4.11 22.94
C VAL A 155 12.43 -5.16 23.56
N ASN A 156 12.03 -5.79 24.66
CA ASN A 156 12.85 -6.79 25.37
C ASN A 156 14.26 -6.31 25.76
N GLY A 157 14.42 -5.02 26.08
CA GLY A 157 15.73 -4.43 26.36
C GLY A 157 16.59 -4.19 25.11
N VAL A 158 16.07 -4.48 23.92
CA VAL A 158 16.71 -4.20 22.63
C VAL A 158 16.14 -2.90 22.06
N ALA A 159 17.01 -1.96 21.72
CA ALA A 159 16.60 -0.73 21.03
C ALA A 159 16.15 -1.06 19.60
N LEU A 160 14.98 -0.55 19.21
CA LEU A 160 14.46 -0.75 17.86
C LEU A 160 15.17 0.19 16.88
N PRO A 161 15.65 -0.33 15.73
CA PRO A 161 16.34 0.50 14.76
C PRO A 161 15.35 1.44 14.06
N LEU A 162 15.64 2.74 14.12
CA LEU A 162 15.04 3.70 13.21
C LEU A 162 15.60 3.49 11.79
N ARG A 163 14.72 3.39 10.81
CA ARG A 163 15.07 3.22 9.39
C ARG A 163 14.56 4.39 8.58
N ASP A 164 15.34 4.79 7.58
CA ASP A 164 14.89 5.77 6.57
C ASP A 164 13.84 5.19 5.62
N ARG A 165 13.76 3.85 5.57
CA ARG A 165 12.81 3.10 4.74
C ARG A 165 12.39 1.80 5.40
N VAL A 166 11.12 1.44 5.25
CA VAL A 166 10.55 0.17 5.74
C VAL A 166 9.75 -0.50 4.62
N ARG A 167 9.75 -1.84 4.59
CA ARG A 167 8.94 -2.61 3.64
C ARG A 167 7.62 -3.00 4.29
N SER A 168 6.53 -2.39 3.85
CA SER A 168 5.16 -2.70 4.30
C SER A 168 4.37 -3.37 3.17
N LEU A 169 3.91 -4.61 3.38
CA LEU A 169 3.10 -5.39 2.41
C LEU A 169 3.68 -5.42 0.99
N GLY A 170 5.01 -5.50 0.87
CA GLY A 170 5.72 -5.50 -0.42
C GLY A 170 5.97 -4.12 -1.04
N VAL A 171 5.62 -3.04 -0.34
CA VAL A 171 5.88 -1.65 -0.74
C VAL A 171 6.97 -1.05 0.15
N LEU A 172 7.99 -0.44 -0.46
CA LEU A 172 9.00 0.35 0.25
C LEU A 172 8.44 1.75 0.55
N LEU A 173 8.35 2.09 1.83
CA LEU A 173 7.95 3.41 2.31
C LEU A 173 9.19 4.11 2.86
N ASP A 174 9.49 5.29 2.35
CA ASP A 174 10.53 6.19 2.86
C ASP A 174 9.96 7.26 3.80
N ALA A 175 10.81 7.87 4.62
CA ALA A 175 10.43 8.87 5.63
C ALA A 175 9.69 10.08 5.03
N GLU A 176 10.00 10.44 3.78
CA GLU A 176 9.34 11.52 3.04
C GLU A 176 8.08 11.06 2.29
N LEU A 177 7.77 9.76 2.30
CA LEU A 177 6.73 9.13 1.48
C LEU A 177 6.83 9.49 -0.01
N SER A 178 8.05 9.70 -0.51
CA SER A 178 8.34 10.04 -1.91
C SER A 178 8.09 8.87 -2.85
N LEU A 179 8.17 7.62 -2.34
CA LEU A 179 8.07 6.37 -3.08
C LEU A 179 9.11 6.22 -4.20
N GLU A 180 10.15 7.05 -4.25
CA GLU A 180 11.18 7.00 -5.30
C GLU A 180 11.94 5.66 -5.25
N ALA A 181 12.26 5.19 -4.04
CA ALA A 181 12.89 3.88 -3.83
C ALA A 181 11.99 2.72 -4.29
N GLN A 182 10.68 2.80 -3.99
CA GLN A 182 9.70 1.80 -4.44
C GLN A 182 9.61 1.75 -5.95
N VAL A 183 9.41 2.91 -6.59
CA VAL A 183 9.28 3.00 -8.06
C VAL A 183 10.53 2.49 -8.75
N THR A 184 11.71 2.84 -8.23
CA THR A 184 12.99 2.34 -8.75
C THR A 184 13.11 0.83 -8.61
N ALA A 185 12.72 0.26 -7.45
CA ALA A 185 12.75 -1.19 -7.23
C ALA A 185 11.81 -1.95 -8.17
N VAL A 186 10.58 -1.46 -8.32
CA VAL A 186 9.58 -2.03 -9.25
C VAL A 186 10.07 -1.95 -10.69
N ALA A 187 10.58 -0.79 -11.12
CA ALA A 187 11.09 -0.61 -12.47
C ALA A 187 12.28 -1.53 -12.77
N ARG A 188 13.24 -1.64 -11.85
CA ARG A 188 14.39 -2.57 -11.99
C ARG A 188 13.93 -4.02 -12.14
N SER A 189 13.00 -4.45 -11.29
CA SER A 189 12.44 -5.81 -11.35
C SER A 189 11.71 -6.05 -12.67
N ALA A 190 10.88 -5.11 -13.11
CA ALA A 190 10.13 -5.24 -14.35
C ALA A 190 11.02 -5.21 -15.59
N PHE A 191 12.02 -4.33 -15.66
CA PHE A 191 12.99 -4.32 -16.78
C PHE A 191 13.78 -5.64 -16.86
N LEU A 192 14.16 -6.23 -15.73
CA LEU A 192 14.80 -7.54 -15.71
C LEU A 192 13.88 -8.60 -16.32
N GLN A 193 12.61 -8.65 -15.92
CA GLN A 193 11.64 -9.57 -16.51
C GLN A 193 11.46 -9.34 -18.01
N LEU A 194 11.27 -8.09 -18.45
CA LEU A 194 11.13 -7.76 -19.87
C LEU A 194 12.36 -8.16 -20.69
N ARG A 195 13.57 -8.08 -20.11
CA ARG A 195 14.79 -8.57 -20.75
C ARG A 195 14.77 -10.09 -20.94
N LEU A 196 14.36 -10.85 -19.93
CA LEU A 196 14.25 -12.30 -20.00
C LEU A 196 13.19 -12.72 -21.03
N ILE A 197 12.03 -12.06 -21.03
CA ILE A 197 10.95 -12.31 -21.99
C ILE A 197 11.41 -12.00 -23.41
N HIS A 198 12.16 -10.91 -23.61
CA HIS A 198 12.72 -10.60 -24.92
C HIS A 198 13.68 -11.67 -25.44
N GLN A 199 14.41 -12.36 -24.56
CA GLN A 199 15.25 -13.51 -24.96
C GLN A 199 14.41 -14.74 -25.35
N LEU A 200 13.22 -14.89 -24.75
CA LEU A 200 12.28 -15.97 -25.06
C LEU A 200 11.42 -15.67 -26.29
N HIS A 201 11.30 -14.40 -26.69
CA HIS A 201 10.48 -13.96 -27.82
C HIS A 201 10.62 -14.81 -29.09
N PRO A 202 11.81 -15.25 -29.55
CA PRO A 202 11.93 -16.09 -30.75
C PRO A 202 11.26 -17.47 -30.66
N TYR A 203 10.91 -17.90 -29.44
CA TYR A 203 10.35 -19.22 -29.15
C TYR A 203 8.88 -19.17 -28.69
N LEU A 204 8.27 -17.98 -28.66
CA LEU A 204 6.90 -17.78 -28.22
C LEU A 204 6.04 -17.27 -29.36
N GLU A 205 4.82 -17.79 -29.46
CA GLU A 205 3.76 -17.19 -30.28
C GLU A 205 3.31 -15.85 -29.66
N ASP A 206 2.74 -14.97 -30.49
CA ASP A 206 2.36 -13.61 -30.09
C ASP A 206 1.41 -13.58 -28.87
N ASP A 207 0.43 -14.49 -28.83
CA ASP A 207 -0.53 -14.59 -27.71
C ASP A 207 0.16 -15.05 -26.41
N CYS A 208 1.10 -15.99 -26.52
CA CYS A 208 1.93 -16.44 -25.40
C CYS A 208 2.84 -15.31 -24.91
N LEU A 209 3.44 -14.55 -25.83
CA LEU A 209 4.29 -13.41 -25.51
C LEU A 209 3.49 -12.32 -24.78
N ALA A 210 2.27 -12.01 -25.24
CA ALA A 210 1.36 -11.09 -24.57
C ALA A 210 1.06 -11.56 -23.15
N THR A 211 0.67 -12.82 -22.99
CA THR A 211 0.35 -13.42 -21.69
C THR A 211 1.53 -13.35 -20.71
N VAL A 212 2.73 -13.75 -21.15
CA VAL A 212 3.92 -13.74 -20.30
C VAL A 212 4.36 -12.31 -19.97
N THR A 213 4.29 -11.38 -20.94
CA THR A 213 4.59 -9.96 -20.73
C THR A 213 3.62 -9.33 -19.73
N HIS A 214 2.34 -9.70 -19.79
CA HIS A 214 1.37 -9.23 -18.80
C HIS A 214 1.61 -9.84 -17.42
N ALA A 215 1.73 -11.17 -17.34
CA ALA A 215 1.88 -11.91 -16.09
C ALA A 215 3.16 -11.55 -15.33
N LEU A 216 4.28 -11.30 -16.04
CA LEU A 216 5.59 -11.05 -15.43
C LEU A 216 6.05 -9.60 -15.55
N GLY A 217 5.67 -8.88 -16.60
CA GLY A 217 6.06 -7.48 -16.81
C GLY A 217 5.04 -6.52 -16.20
N THR A 218 3.86 -6.41 -16.83
CA THR A 218 2.90 -5.35 -16.49
C THR A 218 2.24 -5.56 -15.12
N SER A 219 2.05 -6.80 -14.67
CA SER A 219 1.50 -7.11 -13.34
C SER A 219 2.28 -6.45 -12.19
N ARG A 220 3.59 -6.26 -12.36
CA ARG A 220 4.45 -5.56 -11.39
C ARG A 220 4.15 -4.07 -11.33
N LEU A 221 3.76 -3.47 -12.45
CA LEU A 221 3.31 -2.08 -12.52
C LEU A 221 1.90 -1.92 -11.97
N ASP A 222 1.10 -2.99 -11.95
CA ASP A 222 -0.26 -3.01 -11.43
C ASP A 222 -0.33 -3.14 -9.90
N PHE A 223 0.64 -3.82 -9.33
CA PHE A 223 0.74 -4.03 -7.89
C PHE A 223 0.87 -2.70 -7.15
N CYS A 224 -0.08 -2.41 -6.25
CA CYS A 224 -0.14 -1.19 -5.44
C CYS A 224 -0.07 0.14 -6.21
N ASN A 225 -0.40 0.16 -7.49
CA ASN A 225 -0.29 1.37 -8.33
C ASN A 225 -1.21 2.54 -7.93
N ALA A 226 -2.22 2.30 -7.09
CA ALA A 226 -3.02 3.37 -6.48
C ALA A 226 -2.16 4.35 -5.66
N LEU A 227 -1.03 3.87 -5.09
CA LEU A 227 -0.08 4.70 -4.35
C LEU A 227 0.68 5.70 -5.23
N TYR A 228 0.70 5.48 -6.55
CA TYR A 228 1.45 6.34 -7.47
C TYR A 228 0.64 7.57 -7.91
N VAL A 229 -0.62 7.69 -7.50
CA VAL A 229 -1.45 8.85 -7.81
C VAL A 229 -0.94 10.07 -7.04
N GLY A 230 -0.65 11.15 -7.77
CA GLY A 230 -0.17 12.40 -7.17
C GLY A 230 1.34 12.50 -6.98
N LEU A 231 2.10 11.45 -7.34
CA LEU A 231 3.56 11.51 -7.35
C LEU A 231 4.09 12.50 -8.39
N PRO A 232 5.30 13.05 -8.19
CA PRO A 232 5.97 13.87 -9.18
C PRO A 232 6.08 13.16 -10.53
N LEU A 233 5.85 13.89 -11.63
CA LEU A 233 5.88 13.34 -12.98
C LEU A 233 7.22 12.66 -13.29
N LYS A 234 8.35 13.23 -12.82
CA LYS A 234 9.69 12.64 -12.94
C LYS A 234 9.77 11.19 -12.43
N THR A 235 9.04 10.89 -11.36
CA THR A 235 9.05 9.57 -10.70
C THR A 235 8.14 8.62 -11.47
N VAL A 236 6.94 9.06 -11.82
CA VAL A 236 5.98 8.25 -12.61
C VAL A 236 6.52 7.92 -14.00
N GLN A 237 7.30 8.82 -14.61
CA GLN A 237 7.93 8.59 -15.92
C GLN A 237 8.83 7.35 -15.95
N ILE A 238 9.45 6.97 -14.83
CA ILE A 238 10.27 5.75 -14.74
C ILE A 238 9.40 4.52 -15.03
N LEU A 239 8.19 4.44 -14.47
CA LEU A 239 7.24 3.36 -14.72
C LEU A 239 6.68 3.43 -16.15
N GLN A 240 6.49 4.63 -16.69
CA GLN A 240 6.06 4.82 -18.08
C GLN A 240 7.09 4.23 -19.06
N LEU A 241 8.39 4.37 -18.79
CA LEU A 241 9.43 3.75 -19.61
C LEU A 241 9.35 2.22 -19.61
N VAL A 242 9.00 1.60 -18.47
CA VAL A 242 8.76 0.16 -18.39
C VAL A 242 7.56 -0.24 -19.27
N GLN A 243 6.44 0.48 -19.15
CA GLN A 243 5.26 0.23 -19.98
C GLN A 243 5.58 0.38 -21.47
N ASN A 244 6.32 1.43 -21.83
CA ASN A 244 6.74 1.68 -23.21
C ASN A 244 7.62 0.53 -23.73
N ARG A 245 8.52 0.00 -22.90
CA ARG A 245 9.34 -1.15 -23.29
C ARG A 245 8.52 -2.41 -23.48
N ALA A 246 7.56 -2.67 -22.60
CA ALA A 246 6.62 -3.79 -22.73
C ALA A 246 5.79 -3.68 -24.01
N ALA A 247 5.21 -2.51 -24.28
CA ALA A 247 4.44 -2.27 -25.49
C ALA A 247 5.26 -2.49 -26.77
N ARG A 248 6.49 -1.96 -26.81
CA ARG A 248 7.41 -2.18 -27.95
C ARG A 248 7.81 -3.64 -28.12
N LEU A 249 7.95 -4.39 -27.04
CA LEU A 249 8.24 -5.82 -27.09
C LEU A 249 7.10 -6.59 -27.77
N LEU A 250 5.84 -6.25 -27.45
CA LEU A 250 4.66 -6.89 -28.02
C LEU A 250 4.43 -6.54 -29.48
N THR A 251 4.71 -5.31 -29.89
CA THR A 251 4.43 -4.83 -31.25
C THR A 251 5.65 -4.85 -32.16
N GLY A 252 6.79 -5.37 -31.70
CA GLY A 252 8.07 -5.33 -32.43
C GLY A 252 8.53 -3.92 -32.81
N THR A 253 8.02 -2.87 -32.16
CA THR A 253 8.25 -1.48 -32.59
C THR A 253 9.65 -1.01 -32.20
N GLY A 254 10.36 -0.40 -33.15
CA GLY A 254 11.72 0.14 -32.94
C GLY A 254 11.81 1.14 -31.78
N HIS A 255 13.00 1.28 -31.19
CA HIS A 255 13.22 2.10 -29.98
C HIS A 255 12.87 3.59 -30.18
N CYS A 256 13.17 4.15 -31.34
CA CYS A 256 13.00 5.58 -31.64
C CYS A 256 11.59 5.95 -32.11
N SER A 257 10.73 4.98 -32.42
CA SER A 257 9.37 5.26 -32.90
C SER A 257 8.54 5.92 -31.81
N HIS A 258 7.66 6.84 -32.19
CA HIS A 258 6.76 7.49 -31.25
C HIS A 258 5.86 6.46 -30.55
N ILE A 259 5.76 6.51 -29.22
CA ILE A 259 5.10 5.45 -28.43
C ILE A 259 3.59 5.59 -28.35
N THR A 260 3.04 6.80 -28.48
CA THR A 260 1.59 7.05 -28.31
C THR A 260 0.71 6.24 -29.28
N PRO A 261 1.03 6.08 -30.58
CA PRO A 261 0.29 5.21 -31.48
C PRO A 261 0.27 3.75 -31.03
N VAL A 262 1.40 3.24 -30.53
CA VAL A 262 1.53 1.87 -30.03
C VAL A 262 0.64 1.63 -28.82
N LEU A 263 0.65 2.55 -27.85
CA LEU A 263 -0.22 2.45 -26.67
C LEU A 263 -1.70 2.51 -27.07
N ARG A 264 -2.07 3.35 -28.05
CA ARG A 264 -3.45 3.42 -28.56
C ARG A 264 -3.86 2.12 -29.25
N GLN A 265 -2.99 1.54 -30.07
CA GLN A 265 -3.22 0.26 -30.75
C GLN A 265 -3.46 -0.87 -29.73
N LEU A 266 -2.68 -0.88 -28.63
CA LEU A 266 -2.83 -1.86 -27.55
C LEU A 266 -3.94 -1.51 -26.55
N HIS A 267 -4.70 -0.43 -26.78
CA HIS A 267 -5.69 0.10 -25.82
C HIS A 267 -5.14 0.31 -24.39
N CYS A 268 -3.83 0.60 -24.28
CA CYS A 268 -3.12 0.74 -23.03
C CYS A 268 -3.13 2.21 -22.57
N LEU A 269 -3.66 2.46 -21.37
CA LEU A 269 -3.61 3.78 -20.74
C LEU A 269 -2.18 4.09 -20.25
N PRO A 270 -1.70 5.34 -20.39
CA PRO A 270 -0.47 5.77 -19.72
C PRO A 270 -0.54 5.52 -18.21
N ILE A 271 0.58 5.20 -17.57
CA ILE A 271 0.64 4.76 -16.17
C ILE A 271 -0.05 5.75 -15.22
N GLU A 272 0.15 7.04 -15.41
CA GLU A 272 -0.48 8.07 -14.58
C GLU A 272 -2.02 8.03 -14.68
N VAL A 273 -2.54 7.88 -15.89
CA VAL A 273 -3.98 7.81 -16.15
C VAL A 273 -4.54 6.49 -15.61
N TRP A 274 -3.78 5.40 -15.76
CA TRP A 274 -4.19 4.09 -15.28
C TRP A 274 -4.29 4.02 -13.76
N ALA A 275 -3.32 4.58 -13.03
CA ALA A 275 -3.37 4.68 -11.57
C ALA A 275 -4.59 5.49 -11.11
N LYS A 276 -4.85 6.65 -11.75
CA LYS A 276 -6.03 7.48 -11.49
C LYS A 276 -7.33 6.72 -11.76
N PHE A 277 -7.41 6.02 -12.89
CA PHE A 277 -8.57 5.21 -13.26
C PHE A 277 -8.88 4.16 -12.19
N LYS A 278 -7.87 3.45 -11.68
CA LYS A 278 -8.06 2.44 -10.64
C LYS A 278 -8.62 3.05 -9.34
N VAL A 279 -8.10 4.21 -8.92
CA VAL A 279 -8.63 4.94 -7.76
C VAL A 279 -10.09 5.36 -8.00
N LEU A 280 -10.41 5.89 -9.18
CA LEU A 280 -11.79 6.26 -9.52
C LEU A 280 -12.75 5.07 -9.53
N VAL A 281 -12.33 3.91 -10.03
CA VAL A 281 -13.13 2.69 -9.98
C VAL A 281 -13.34 2.22 -8.54
N MET A 282 -12.32 2.27 -7.69
CA MET A 282 -12.47 1.97 -6.26
C MET A 282 -13.45 2.93 -5.58
N THR A 283 -13.30 4.23 -5.81
CA THR A 283 -14.22 5.27 -5.34
C THR A 283 -15.65 4.99 -5.77
N TYR A 284 -15.89 4.76 -7.06
CA TYR A 284 -17.21 4.47 -7.60
C TYR A 284 -17.82 3.25 -6.93
N LYS A 285 -17.05 2.16 -6.79
CA LYS A 285 -17.52 0.94 -6.11
C LYS A 285 -17.93 1.24 -4.66
N VAL A 286 -17.12 1.99 -3.92
CA VAL A 286 -17.43 2.36 -2.52
C VAL A 286 -18.70 3.18 -2.42
N LEU A 287 -18.86 4.21 -3.27
CA LEU A 287 -20.04 5.08 -3.26
C LEU A 287 -21.34 4.35 -3.62
N ASN A 288 -21.26 3.33 -4.49
CA ASN A 288 -22.41 2.54 -4.91
C ASN A 288 -22.61 1.25 -4.09
N GLY A 289 -21.90 1.08 -2.96
CA GLY A 289 -22.06 -0.09 -2.09
C GLY A 289 -21.53 -1.41 -2.67
N LEU A 290 -20.72 -1.34 -3.74
CA LEU A 290 -20.01 -2.48 -4.35
C LEU A 290 -18.58 -2.65 -3.80
N GLY A 291 -18.14 -1.73 -2.95
CA GLY A 291 -16.84 -1.75 -2.29
C GLY A 291 -16.91 -2.32 -0.87
N PRO A 292 -15.76 -2.61 -0.25
CA PRO A 292 -15.69 -3.03 1.15
C PRO A 292 -16.33 -2.02 2.10
N GLY A 293 -17.09 -2.50 3.09
CA GLY A 293 -17.82 -1.65 4.05
C GLY A 293 -16.92 -0.66 4.79
N TYR A 294 -15.75 -1.10 5.25
CA TYR A 294 -14.79 -0.25 5.98
C TYR A 294 -14.29 0.95 5.16
N LEU A 295 -14.23 0.85 3.83
CA LEU A 295 -13.86 1.98 2.97
C LEU A 295 -15.01 2.99 2.89
N LYS A 296 -16.26 2.53 2.86
CA LYS A 296 -17.43 3.43 2.87
C LYS A 296 -17.49 4.25 4.15
N GLU A 297 -17.18 3.64 5.29
CA GLU A 297 -17.11 4.32 6.60
C GLU A 297 -15.99 5.35 6.68
N SER A 298 -14.89 5.12 5.96
CA SER A 298 -13.74 6.03 5.90
C SER A 298 -13.94 7.22 4.95
N TRP A 299 -14.95 7.16 4.07
CA TRP A 299 -15.21 8.20 3.07
C TRP A 299 -16.04 9.34 3.64
N ARG A 300 -15.51 10.55 3.54
CA ARG A 300 -16.25 11.79 3.82
C ARG A 300 -16.34 12.60 2.54
N PRO A 301 -17.55 12.88 2.00
CA PRO A 301 -17.70 13.78 0.87
C PRO A 301 -17.05 15.12 1.21
N TYR A 302 -16.16 15.59 0.34
CA TYR A 302 -15.62 16.92 0.48
C TYR A 302 -16.73 17.91 0.14
N MET A 303 -17.20 18.66 1.14
CA MET A 303 -18.02 19.83 0.92
C MET A 303 -17.10 21.04 0.83
N PRO A 304 -16.95 21.69 -0.35
CA PRO A 304 -16.22 22.93 -0.44
C PRO A 304 -16.89 23.98 0.46
N SER A 305 -16.09 24.70 1.23
CA SER A 305 -16.53 25.73 2.18
C SER A 305 -17.11 27.00 1.52
N CYS A 306 -17.23 27.00 0.20
CA CYS A 306 -17.86 28.07 -0.55
C CYS A 306 -18.83 27.42 -1.56
N PRO A 307 -20.15 27.67 -1.47
CA PRO A 307 -21.04 27.35 -2.57
C PRO A 307 -20.53 28.11 -3.80
N GLU A 308 -20.44 27.43 -4.93
CA GLU A 308 -20.18 28.10 -6.21
C GLU A 308 -21.19 29.25 -6.35
N ILE A 309 -20.69 30.48 -6.46
CA ILE A 309 -21.50 31.62 -6.91
C ILE A 309 -21.80 31.35 -8.39
N GLY A 310 -22.91 30.66 -8.67
CA GLY A 310 -23.29 30.36 -10.05
C GLY A 310 -24.51 29.46 -10.16
N GLY A 311 -25.67 30.07 -10.40
CA GLY A 311 -26.90 29.39 -10.81
C GLY A 311 -28.04 29.58 -9.84
N GLY A 312 -28.61 30.79 -9.79
CA GLY A 312 -29.97 30.93 -9.27
C GLY A 312 -30.93 30.19 -10.19
N ASP A 313 -31.68 29.23 -9.64
CA ASP A 313 -32.82 28.64 -10.33
C ASP A 313 -33.80 29.76 -10.72
N PRO A 314 -34.23 29.87 -11.99
CA PRO A 314 -35.36 30.74 -12.31
C PRO A 314 -36.64 30.12 -11.72
N PRO A 315 -37.59 30.94 -11.25
CA PRO A 315 -38.82 30.45 -10.64
C PRO A 315 -39.64 29.62 -11.63
N PRO A 316 -40.42 28.64 -11.14
CA PRO A 316 -41.16 27.72 -11.99
C PRO A 316 -42.32 28.46 -12.66
N GLY A 317 -42.22 28.69 -13.97
CA GLY A 317 -43.34 29.15 -14.77
C GLY A 317 -42.98 30.16 -15.85
N THR A 318 -42.35 29.68 -16.93
CA THR A 318 -42.62 30.23 -18.27
C THR A 318 -42.27 29.17 -19.31
N LEU A 319 -43.31 28.55 -19.85
CA LEU A 319 -43.28 27.86 -21.13
C LEU A 319 -42.86 28.87 -22.19
N HIS A 320 -41.80 28.60 -22.95
CA HIS A 320 -41.78 28.95 -24.37
C HIS A 320 -40.91 27.95 -25.14
N GLU A 321 -41.65 27.11 -25.85
CA GLU A 321 -41.35 26.45 -27.12
C GLU A 321 -40.44 27.31 -28.04
N ARG A 322 -39.32 26.73 -28.52
CA ARG A 322 -38.97 26.55 -29.95
C ARG A 322 -37.47 26.65 -30.29
N TYR A 323 -37.08 25.69 -31.14
CA TYR A 323 -35.89 25.51 -32.00
C TYR A 323 -34.55 25.18 -31.35
#